data_AF-A0A970IM32-F1
#
_entry.id   AF-A0A970IM32-F1
#
_cell.length_a   1.000
_cell.length_b   1.000
_cell.length_c   1.000
_cell.angle_alpha   90.00
_cell.angle_beta   90.00
_cell.angle_gamma   90.00
#
_symmetry.space_group_name_H-M   'P 1'
#
loop_
_entity.id
_entity.type
_entity.pdbx_description
1 polymer ?
#
loop_
_entity_poly.entity_id
_entity_poly.type
_entity_poly.pdbx_seq_one_letter_code
_entity_poly.pdbx_strand_id
1 'polypeptide(L)'
;MRLKLIACKVLFREISMLAARCDNFVDITWMRQGYHRTPDLLRSTVQEQIDRIDAGDDPCSCNNEIGDFDAILLGYGLCSNGIVGLQSKRYPLIVPRGHDCITFFLGSKERYRSLFDARSGGTYWYT
;
A
#
# COMPACT_ATOMS: atom_id res chain seq x y z
N MET A 1 -13.84 -9.81 7.40
CA MET A 1 -12.42 -9.80 7.83
C MET A 1 -12.09 -8.47 8.48
N ARG A 2 -11.08 -8.45 9.35
CA ARG A 2 -10.48 -7.25 9.94
C ARG A 2 -9.10 -7.07 9.31
N LEU A 3 -8.95 -6.06 8.47
CA LEU A 3 -7.78 -5.86 7.62
C LEU A 3 -7.05 -4.59 8.04
N LYS A 4 -5.72 -4.68 8.16
CA LYS A 4 -4.86 -3.51 8.31
C LYS A 4 -4.31 -3.11 6.94
N LEU A 5 -4.39 -1.85 6.56
CA LEU A 5 -3.91 -1.34 5.27
C LEU A 5 -2.86 -0.26 5.50
N ILE A 6 -1.65 -0.48 4.96
CA ILE A 6 -0.60 0.54 4.89
C ILE A 6 -0.56 1.05 3.45
N ALA A 7 -0.88 2.33 3.23
CA ALA A 7 -1.05 2.86 1.87
C ALA A 7 -0.32 4.18 1.64
N CYS A 8 0.17 4.37 0.41
CA CYS A 8 0.68 5.67 -0.04
C CYS A 8 -0.45 6.71 -0.05
N LYS A 9 -0.23 7.89 0.53
CA LYS A 9 -1.22 8.97 0.59
C LYS A 9 -1.69 9.48 -0.79
N VAL A 10 -0.99 9.15 -1.88
CA VAL A 10 -1.47 9.44 -3.25
C VAL A 10 -2.81 8.76 -3.55
N LEU A 11 -3.09 7.59 -2.94
CA LEU A 11 -4.30 6.81 -3.15
C LEU A 11 -5.41 7.14 -2.13
N PHE A 12 -5.26 8.22 -1.35
CA PHE A 12 -6.12 8.53 -0.21
C PHE A 12 -7.60 8.52 -0.59
N ARG A 13 -7.96 9.22 -1.68
CA ARG A 13 -9.37 9.42 -2.07
C ARG A 13 -10.02 8.11 -2.50
N GLU A 14 -9.34 7.35 -3.34
CA GLU A 14 -9.84 6.10 -3.93
C GLU A 14 -9.97 5.03 -2.87
N ILE A 15 -8.93 4.83 -2.06
CA ILE A 15 -8.95 3.82 -0.99
C ILE A 15 -9.97 4.19 0.08
N SER A 16 -10.09 5.47 0.48
CA SER A 16 -11.12 5.86 1.45
C SER A 16 -12.55 5.59 0.94
N MET A 17 -12.81 5.85 -0.34
CA MET A 17 -14.11 5.55 -0.95
C MET A 17 -14.39 4.05 -0.99
N LEU A 18 -13.39 3.23 -1.32
CA LEU A 18 -13.51 1.77 -1.32
C LEU A 18 -13.70 1.21 0.09
N ALA A 19 -12.93 1.70 1.07
CA ALA A 19 -13.03 1.27 2.46
C ALA A 19 -14.41 1.56 3.05
N ALA A 20 -15.00 2.73 2.74
CA ALA A 20 -16.33 3.11 3.19
C ALA A 20 -17.46 2.24 2.61
N ARG A 21 -17.19 1.50 1.52
CA ARG A 21 -18.16 0.62 0.84
C ARG A 21 -17.82 -0.87 0.98
N CYS A 22 -16.76 -1.19 1.71
CA CYS A 22 -16.29 -2.55 1.89
C CYS A 22 -17.05 -3.22 3.04
N ASP A 23 -17.42 -4.50 2.88
CA ASP A 23 -18.02 -5.30 3.97
C ASP A 23 -16.99 -5.69 5.05
N ASN A 24 -15.69 -5.55 4.75
CA ASN A 24 -14.61 -5.80 5.69
C ASN A 24 -14.31 -4.55 6.52
N PHE A 25 -13.90 -4.75 7.77
CA PHE A 25 -13.31 -3.69 8.56
C PHE A 25 -11.92 -3.39 8.02
N VAL A 26 -11.66 -2.14 7.63
CA VAL A 26 -10.36 -1.71 7.10
C VAL A 26 -9.81 -0.60 7.98
N ASP A 27 -8.76 -0.91 8.73
CA ASP A 27 -7.96 0.05 9.49
C ASP A 27 -6.82 0.55 8.59
N ILE A 28 -6.64 1.87 8.44
CA ILE A 28 -5.75 2.43 7.43
C ILE A 28 -4.67 3.32 8.05
N THR A 29 -3.40 2.97 7.81
CA THR A 29 -2.25 3.85 8.02
C THR A 29 -1.84 4.52 6.70
N TRP A 30 -1.89 5.85 6.67
CA TRP A 30 -1.47 6.65 5.52
C TRP A 30 0.00 7.05 5.60
N MET A 31 0.78 6.57 4.66
CA MET A 31 2.20 6.89 4.54
C MET A 31 2.39 8.13 3.67
N ARG A 32 3.36 8.98 4.04
CA ARG A 32 3.68 10.19 3.27
C ARG A 32 3.95 9.86 1.79
N GLN A 33 3.39 10.67 0.89
CA GLN A 33 3.64 10.55 -0.54
C GLN A 33 5.09 10.93 -0.87
N GLY A 34 5.66 10.26 -1.87
CA GLY A 34 6.94 10.64 -2.48
C GLY A 34 8.08 9.67 -2.20
N TYR A 35 7.93 8.76 -1.23
CA TYR A 35 8.99 7.78 -0.91
C TYR A 35 9.37 6.85 -2.07
N HIS A 36 8.53 6.69 -3.10
CA HIS A 36 8.89 5.94 -4.32
C HIS A 36 10.12 6.51 -5.07
N ARG A 37 10.51 7.76 -4.78
CA ARG A 37 11.74 8.39 -5.30
C ARG A 37 12.99 7.94 -4.55
N THR A 38 12.82 7.35 -3.36
CA THR A 38 13.87 6.91 -2.44
C THR A 38 13.52 5.51 -1.92
N PRO A 39 13.65 4.45 -2.73
CA PRO A 39 13.07 3.12 -2.45
C PRO A 39 13.58 2.48 -1.16
N ASP A 40 14.83 2.73 -0.76
CA ASP A 40 15.36 2.21 0.51
C ASP A 40 14.67 2.85 1.72
N LEU A 41 14.39 4.16 1.65
CA LEU A 41 13.60 4.85 2.66
C LEU A 41 12.15 4.38 2.65
N LEU A 42 11.56 4.13 1.48
CA LEU A 42 10.22 3.53 1.40
C LEU A 42 10.21 2.17 2.14
N ARG A 43 11.19 1.31 1.86
CA ARG A 43 11.30 -0.01 2.46
C ARG A 43 11.43 0.07 3.98
N SER A 44 12.38 0.85 4.49
CA SER A 44 12.61 0.97 5.93
C SER A 44 11.40 1.55 6.65
N THR A 45 10.75 2.57 6.09
CA THR A 45 9.59 3.22 6.71
C THR A 45 8.36 2.31 6.72
N VAL A 46 8.12 1.54 5.65
CA VAL A 46 7.00 0.58 5.62
C VAL A 46 7.29 -0.62 6.53
N GLN A 47 8.54 -1.11 6.56
CA GLN A 47 8.92 -2.18 7.48
C GLN A 47 8.74 -1.77 8.94
N GLU A 48 9.18 -0.56 9.31
CA GLU A 48 8.97 -0.03 10.67
C GLU A 48 7.48 0.01 11.03
N GLN A 49 6.61 0.41 10.10
CA GLN A 49 5.18 0.39 10.33
C GLN A 49 4.63 -1.03 10.51
N ILE A 50 5.09 -2.00 9.71
CA ILE A 50 4.72 -3.41 9.86
C ILE A 50 5.17 -3.93 11.23
N ASP A 51 6.41 -3.62 11.64
CA ASP A 51 6.98 -4.05 12.92
C ASP A 51 6.16 -3.52 14.12
N ARG A 52 5.67 -2.28 14.04
CA ARG A 52 4.77 -1.70 15.05
C ARG A 52 3.40 -2.39 15.11
N ILE A 53 2.85 -2.73 13.94
CA ILE A 53 1.60 -3.51 13.87
C ILE A 53 1.81 -4.91 14.48
N ASP A 54 2.92 -5.58 14.16
CA ASP A 54 3.29 -6.87 14.74
C ASP A 54 3.44 -6.79 16.27
N ALA A 55 4.05 -5.71 16.78
CA ALA A 55 4.21 -5.46 18.21
C ALA A 55 2.90 -5.09 18.92
N GLY A 56 1.86 -4.70 18.18
CA GLY A 56 0.61 -4.22 18.73
C GLY A 56 0.71 -2.81 19.35
N ASP A 57 1.72 -2.03 18.97
CA ASP A 57 1.98 -0.67 19.47
C ASP A 57 1.74 0.42 18.41
N ASP A 58 1.18 0.05 17.25
CA ASP A 58 0.85 0.99 16.20
C ASP A 58 -0.15 2.07 16.68
N PRO A 59 0.28 3.35 16.79
CA PRO A 59 -0.56 4.41 17.32
C PRO A 59 -1.73 4.77 16.38
N CYS A 60 -1.69 4.29 15.14
CA CYS A 60 -2.74 4.50 14.16
C CYS A 60 -3.77 3.37 14.14
N SER A 61 -3.58 2.28 14.90
CA SER A 61 -4.54 1.19 14.96
C SER A 61 -5.68 1.53 15.93
N CYS A 62 -6.91 1.22 15.52
CA CYS A 62 -8.06 1.22 16.42
C CYS A 62 -7.81 0.22 17.56
N ASN A 63 -8.41 0.45 18.74
CA ASN A 63 -8.21 -0.43 19.89
C ASN A 63 -8.52 -1.91 19.54
N ASN A 64 -7.84 -2.83 20.24
CA ASN A 64 -7.98 -4.27 20.01
C ASN A 64 -9.24 -4.88 20.66
N GLU A 65 -10.20 -4.06 21.10
CA GLU A 65 -11.44 -4.53 21.73
C GLU A 65 -12.27 -5.45 20.83
N ILE A 66 -12.10 -5.30 19.51
CA ILE A 66 -12.85 -6.01 18.48
C ILE A 66 -12.03 -7.18 17.87
N GLY A 67 -10.83 -7.45 18.39
CA GLY A 67 -9.96 -8.55 17.95
C GLY A 67 -8.80 -8.14 17.03
N ASP A 68 -7.95 -9.12 16.74
CA ASP A 68 -6.72 -8.97 15.94
C ASP A 68 -7.01 -8.89 14.42
N PHE A 69 -6.00 -8.53 13.62
CA PHE A 69 -6.12 -8.45 12.16
C PHE A 69 -5.95 -9.83 11.49
N ASP A 70 -6.68 -10.05 10.40
CA ASP A 70 -6.55 -11.25 9.56
C ASP A 70 -5.35 -11.16 8.59
N ALA A 71 -5.00 -9.94 8.15
CA ALA A 71 -3.90 -9.68 7.22
C ALA A 71 -3.48 -8.19 7.21
N ILE A 72 -2.25 -7.93 6.76
CA ILE A 72 -1.78 -6.59 6.40
C ILE A 72 -1.79 -6.47 4.87
N LEU A 73 -2.54 -5.49 4.37
CA LEU A 73 -2.59 -5.08 2.98
C LEU A 73 -1.56 -3.98 2.71
N LEU A 74 -0.85 -4.06 1.58
CA LEU A 74 -0.02 -2.97 1.09
C LEU A 74 -0.73 -2.23 -0.05
N GLY A 75 -1.13 -0.98 0.20
CA GLY A 75 -1.64 -0.05 -0.79
C GLY A 75 -0.52 0.54 -1.67
N TYR A 76 0.28 -0.34 -2.26
CA TYR A 76 1.49 -0.04 -3.02
C TYR A 76 1.64 -1.02 -4.19
N GLY A 77 2.08 -0.51 -5.34
CA GLY A 77 2.73 -1.37 -6.34
C GLY A 77 4.19 -1.62 -5.93
N LEU A 78 5.01 -2.12 -6.85
CA LEU A 78 6.45 -2.28 -6.58
C LEU A 78 7.13 -0.95 -6.20
N CYS A 79 6.70 0.17 -6.79
CA CYS A 79 7.12 1.54 -6.42
C CYS A 79 8.66 1.66 -6.33
N SER A 80 9.33 1.44 -7.46
CA SER A 80 10.80 1.36 -7.53
C SER A 80 11.38 0.21 -6.69
N ASN A 81 10.65 -0.90 -6.56
CA ASN A 81 10.95 -2.05 -5.71
C ASN A 81 11.08 -1.73 -4.21
N GLY A 82 10.52 -0.61 -3.74
CA GLY A 82 10.62 -0.23 -2.32
C GLY A 82 9.83 -1.14 -1.39
N ILE A 83 8.88 -1.93 -1.89
CA ILE A 83 8.16 -2.92 -1.08
C ILE A 83 8.77 -4.33 -1.13
N VAL A 84 9.79 -4.55 -1.96
CA VAL A 84 10.43 -5.87 -2.09
C VAL A 84 11.23 -6.17 -0.82
N GLY A 85 11.03 -7.36 -0.26
CA GLY A 85 11.70 -7.84 0.94
C GLY A 85 11.00 -7.47 2.26
N LEU A 86 9.85 -6.80 2.21
CA LEU A 86 9.02 -6.56 3.40
C LEU A 86 8.49 -7.88 3.95
N GLN A 87 8.39 -7.95 5.27
CA GLN A 87 7.92 -9.14 5.99
C GLN A 87 7.15 -8.74 7.24
N SER A 88 6.17 -9.56 7.62
CA SER A 88 5.51 -9.53 8.93
C SER A 88 5.72 -10.87 9.61
N LYS A 89 5.91 -10.84 10.93
CA LYS A 89 6.08 -12.01 11.78
C LYS A 89 4.75 -12.62 12.21
N ARG A 90 3.66 -11.84 12.21
CA ARG A 90 2.34 -12.26 12.70
C ARG A 90 1.28 -12.39 11.62
N TYR A 91 1.32 -11.53 10.61
CA TYR A 91 0.22 -11.39 9.67
C TYR A 91 0.65 -11.73 8.25
N PRO A 92 -0.21 -12.38 7.44
CA PRO A 92 -0.01 -12.47 6.01
C PRO A 92 0.08 -11.07 5.38
N LEU A 93 1.11 -10.85 4.56
CA LEU A 93 1.21 -9.64 3.73
C LEU A 93 0.51 -9.87 2.39
N ILE A 94 -0.46 -9.02 2.06
CA ILE A 94 -1.20 -9.05 0.80
C ILE A 94 -0.82 -7.84 -0.02
N VAL A 95 -0.33 -8.08 -1.24
CA VAL A 95 0.16 -7.05 -2.14
C VAL A 95 -0.57 -7.12 -3.49
N PRO A 96 -1.12 -6.02 -4.00
CA PRO A 96 -1.67 -5.96 -5.35
C PRO A 96 -0.55 -6.08 -6.40
N ARG A 97 -0.83 -6.80 -7.49
CA ARG A 97 0.13 -6.99 -8.59
C ARG A 97 0.18 -5.74 -9.49
N GLY A 98 0.97 -4.74 -9.09
CA GLY A 98 1.18 -3.51 -9.86
C GLY A 98 2.64 -3.02 -9.84
N HIS A 99 3.05 -2.29 -10.88
CA HIS A 99 4.41 -1.73 -10.99
C HIS A 99 4.63 -0.58 -10.00
N ASP A 100 3.61 0.25 -9.81
CA ASP A 100 3.58 1.40 -8.90
C ASP A 100 2.12 1.78 -8.62
N CYS A 101 1.88 2.84 -7.85
CA CYS A 101 0.52 3.33 -7.59
C CYS A 101 -0.22 3.79 -8.87
N ILE A 102 0.47 4.14 -9.97
CA ILE A 102 -0.16 4.51 -11.24
C ILE A 102 -0.88 3.33 -11.86
N THR A 103 -0.35 2.11 -11.68
CA THR A 103 -1.05 0.90 -12.12
C THR A 103 -2.48 0.82 -11.57
N PHE A 104 -2.72 1.30 -10.35
CA PHE A 104 -4.04 1.29 -9.73
C PHE A 104 -4.97 2.34 -10.32
N PHE A 105 -4.49 3.55 -10.56
CA PHE A 105 -5.26 4.60 -11.24
C PHE A 105 -5.66 4.21 -12.67
N LEU A 106 -4.79 3.47 -13.37
CA LEU A 106 -5.10 2.96 -14.70
C LEU A 106 -6.05 1.76 -14.69
N GLY A 107 -6.21 1.09 -13.55
CA GLY A 107 -7.04 -0.09 -13.36
C GLY A 107 -6.53 -1.36 -14.05
N SER A 108 -5.35 -1.33 -14.68
CA SER A 108 -4.78 -2.47 -15.41
C SER A 108 -3.27 -2.32 -15.60
N LYS A 109 -2.54 -3.40 -15.29
CA LYS A 109 -1.10 -3.50 -15.56
C LYS A 109 -0.81 -3.63 -17.06
N GLU A 110 -1.75 -4.20 -17.82
CA GLU A 110 -1.70 -4.27 -19.28
C GLU A 110 -1.83 -2.89 -19.89
N ARG A 111 -2.78 -2.07 -19.39
CA ARG A 111 -2.92 -0.67 -19.79
C ARG A 111 -1.66 0.14 -19.43
N TYR A 112 -1.13 -0.04 -18.23
CA TYR A 112 0.16 0.56 -17.84
C TYR A 112 1.27 0.21 -18.84
N ARG A 113 1.43 -1.08 -19.15
CA ARG A 113 2.45 -1.57 -20.10
C ARG A 113 2.26 -0.95 -21.48
N SER A 114 1.04 -0.95 -22.01
CA SER A 114 0.75 -0.40 -23.34
C SER A 114 1.13 1.08 -23.46
N LEU A 115 0.87 1.88 -22.42
CA LEU A 115 1.22 3.30 -22.40
C LEU A 115 2.72 3.52 -22.24
N PHE A 116 3.39 2.71 -21.41
CA PHE A 116 4.83 2.73 -21.26
C PHE A 116 5.52 2.46 -22.60
N ASP A 117 5.10 1.40 -23.30
CA ASP A 117 5.68 0.99 -24.58
C ASP A 117 5.40 2.03 -25.67
N ALA A 118 4.17 2.58 -25.73
CA ALA A 118 3.79 3.60 -26.71
C ALA A 118 4.48 4.96 -26.51
N ARG A 119 5.08 5.21 -25.34
CA ARG A 119 5.78 6.46 -25.01
C ARG A 119 7.28 6.25 -24.77
N SER A 120 7.86 5.19 -25.35
CA SER A 120 9.28 4.88 -25.26
C SER A 120 9.80 4.84 -23.81
N GLY A 121 8.98 4.32 -22.90
CA GLY A 121 9.30 4.19 -21.48
C GLY A 121 9.14 5.47 -20.64
N GLY A 122 8.73 6.59 -21.23
CA GLY A 122 8.59 7.87 -20.53
C GLY A 122 7.15 8.37 -20.49
N THR A 123 6.50 8.31 -19.31
CA THR A 123 5.24 9.03 -19.08
C THR A 123 5.30 9.70 -17.70
N TYR A 124 5.10 11.01 -17.69
CA TYR A 124 4.96 11.77 -16.45
C TYR A 124 3.48 11.89 -16.10
N TRP A 125 3.13 11.51 -14.87
CA TRP A 125 1.77 11.52 -14.35
C TRP A 125 1.63 12.66 -13.36
N TYR A 126 0.68 13.56 -13.60
CA TYR A 126 0.27 14.58 -12.65
C TYR A 126 -0.96 14.07 -11.89
N THR A 127 -0.85 13.96 -10.57
CA THR A 127 -1.90 13.48 -9.66
C THR A 127 -2.05 14.44 -8.50
#